data_AF-A0A2L1UW39-F1
#
_entry.id   AF-A0A2L1UW39-F1
#
_cell.length_a   1.000
_cell.length_b   1.000
_cell.length_c   1.000
_cell.angle_alpha   90.00
_cell.angle_beta   90.00
_cell.angle_gamma   90.00
#
_symmetry.space_group_name_H-M   'P 1'
#
loop_
_entity.id
_entity.type
_entity.pdbx_description
1 polymer ?
#
loop_
_entity_poly.entity_id
_entity_poly.type
_entity_poly.pdbx_seq_one_letter_code
_entity_poly.pdbx_strand_id
1 'polypeptide(L)' 'MENQTKQQLTLSRIQLIADISQTAQCNPKEFLVVMSLISELAGQALTGEDQDALCYNGSADEAH' A
#
# COMPACT_ATOMS: atom_id res chain seq x y z
N MET A 1 1.49 1.17 -18.07
CA MET A 1 0.44 0.12 -18.02
C MET A 1 0.72 -0.90 -16.91
N GLU A 2 1.97 -1.38 -16.73
CA GLU A 2 2.31 -2.36 -15.68
C GLU A 2 2.13 -1.89 -14.22
N ASN A 3 2.34 -0.60 -13.93
CA ASN A 3 2.19 -0.04 -12.57
C ASN A 3 0.72 -0.05 -12.10
N GLN A 4 -0.22 0.33 -12.97
CA GLN A 4 -1.67 0.25 -12.72
C GLN A 4 -2.13 -1.19 -12.45
N THR A 5 -1.55 -2.19 -13.14
CA THR A 5 -1.87 -3.60 -12.88
C THR A 5 -1.38 -4.04 -11.51
N LYS A 6 -0.18 -3.63 -11.08
CA LYS A 6 0.35 -3.94 -9.74
C LYS A 6 -0.48 -3.29 -8.63
N GLN A 7 -0.88 -2.04 -8.80
CA GLN A 7 -1.74 -1.34 -7.83
C GLN A 7 -3.10 -2.03 -7.70
N GLN A 8 -3.75 -2.38 -8.82
CA GLN A 8 -5.02 -3.11 -8.80
C GLN A 8 -4.92 -4.49 -8.14
N LEU A 9 -3.81 -5.21 -8.34
CA LEU A 9 -3.56 -6.49 -7.67
C LEU A 9 -3.41 -6.30 -6.15
N THR A 10 -2.68 -5.28 -5.71
CA THR A 10 -2.52 -4.96 -4.28
C THR A 10 -3.85 -4.58 -3.64
N LEU A 11 -4.67 -3.74 -4.31
CA LEU A 11 -6.00 -3.39 -3.84
C LEU A 11 -6.94 -4.60 -3.77
N SER A 12 -6.91 -5.47 -4.78
CA SER A 12 -7.67 -6.72 -4.78
C SER A 12 -7.28 -7.63 -3.62
N ARG A 13 -5.98 -7.68 -3.29
CA ARG A 13 -5.47 -8.44 -2.14
C ARG A 13 -5.95 -7.86 -0.81
N ILE A 14 -5.93 -6.54 -0.65
CA ILE A 14 -6.46 -5.85 0.54
C ILE A 14 -7.94 -6.21 0.73
N GLN A 15 -8.73 -6.12 -0.34
CA GLN A 15 -10.16 -6.40 -0.30
C GLN A 15 -10.43 -7.86 0.12
N LEU A 16 -9.73 -8.82 -0.49
CA LEU A 16 -9.85 -10.24 -0.13
C LEU A 16 -9.52 -10.50 1.35
N ILE A 17 -8.45 -9.89 1.87
CA ILE A 17 -8.06 -10.05 3.28
C ILE A 17 -9.15 -9.49 4.19
N ALA A 18 -9.72 -8.32 3.86
CA ALA A 18 -10.80 -7.72 4.63
C ALA A 18 -12.05 -8.61 4.66
N ASP A 19 -12.47 -9.13 3.50
CA ASP A 19 -13.64 -10.00 3.36
C ASP A 19 -13.48 -11.31 4.16
N ILE A 20 -12.30 -11.94 4.07
CA ILE A 20 -11.99 -13.16 4.84
C ILE A 20 -11.98 -12.86 6.33
N SER A 21 -11.39 -11.75 6.75
CA SER A 21 -11.28 -11.39 8.17
C SER A 21 -12.65 -11.12 8.79
N GLN A 22 -13.56 -10.52 8.01
CA GLN A 22 -14.94 -10.31 8.42
C GLN A 22 -15.71 -11.63 8.53
N THR A 23 -15.58 -12.52 7.53
CA THR A 23 -16.29 -13.81 7.51
C THR A 23 -15.75 -14.81 8.53
N ALA A 24 -14.45 -14.79 8.80
CA ALA A 24 -13.81 -15.61 9.83
C ALA A 24 -14.14 -15.17 11.27
N GLN A 25 -14.82 -14.02 11.44
CA GLN A 25 -15.15 -13.43 12.73
C GLN A 25 -13.91 -13.29 13.63
N CYS A 26 -12.82 -12.75 13.06
CA CYS A 26 -11.57 -12.56 13.77
C CYS A 26 -11.79 -11.86 15.12
N ASN A 27 -11.16 -12.39 16.16
CA ASN A 27 -11.19 -11.75 17.46
C ASN A 27 -10.39 -10.42 17.40
N PRO A 28 -10.53 -9.52 18.39
CA PRO A 28 -9.88 -8.21 18.34
C PRO A 28 -8.36 -8.26 18.16
N LYS A 29 -7.67 -9.28 18.67
CA LYS A 29 -6.21 -9.42 18.51
C LYS A 29 -5.84 -9.82 17.08
N GLU A 30 -6.59 -10.75 16.50
CA GLU A 30 -6.41 -11.15 15.09
C GLU A 30 -6.72 -9.98 14.15
N PHE A 31 -7.74 -9.19 14.46
CA PHE A 31 -8.11 -8.02 13.68
C PHE A 31 -6.99 -6.97 13.64
N LEU A 32 -6.26 -6.77 14.74
CA LEU A 32 -5.09 -5.87 14.77
C LEU A 32 -3.98 -6.35 13.82
N VAL A 33 -3.73 -7.66 13.76
CA VAL A 33 -2.74 -8.25 12.84
C VAL A 33 -3.16 -8.03 11.38
N VAL A 34 -4.44 -8.28 11.08
CA VAL A 34 -5.03 -8.04 9.75
C VAL A 34 -4.92 -6.57 9.36
N MET A 35 -5.26 -5.65 10.26
CA MET A 35 -5.17 -4.21 9.98
C MET A 35 -3.74 -3.74 9.77
N SER A 36 -2.77 -4.30 10.52
CA SER A 36 -1.35 -4.02 10.27
C SER A 36 -0.93 -4.45 8.87
N LEU A 37 -1.34 -5.64 8.42
CA LEU A 37 -1.05 -6.14 7.08
C LEU A 37 -1.71 -5.30 5.98
N ILE A 38 -2.98 -4.89 6.17
CA ILE A 38 -3.67 -4.01 5.23
C ILE A 38 -2.97 -2.65 5.12
N SER A 39 -2.53 -2.08 6.24
CA SER A 39 -1.80 -0.80 6.27
C SER A 39 -0.50 -0.87 5.47
N GLU A 40 0.25 -1.96 5.62
CA GLU A 40 1.48 -2.20 4.85
C GLU A 40 1.20 -2.31 3.34
N LEU A 41 0.18 -3.08 2.96
CA LEU A 41 -0.22 -3.23 1.55
C LEU A 41 -0.72 -1.92 0.96
N ALA A 42 -1.46 -1.12 1.72
CA ALA A 42 -1.93 0.19 1.30
C ALA A 42 -0.75 1.15 1.06
N GLY A 43 0.27 1.14 1.92
CA GLY A 43 1.50 1.91 1.73
C GLY A 43 2.20 1.58 0.42
N GLN A 44 2.25 0.30 0.03
CA GLN A 44 2.83 -0.15 -1.23
C GLN A 44 2.00 0.28 -2.46
N ALA A 45 0.67 0.32 -2.33
CA ALA A 45 -0.23 0.75 -3.40
C ALA A 45 -0.18 2.27 -3.65
N LEU A 46 0.11 3.07 -2.62
CA LEU A 46 0.15 4.54 -2.69
C LEU A 46 1.52 5.08 -3.09
N THR A 47 2.60 4.40 -2.74
CA THR A 47 3.98 4.86 -3.05
C THR A 47 4.43 4.58 -4.48
N GLY A 48 3.71 3.73 -5.22
CA GLY A 48 4.02 3.39 -6.62
C GLY A 48 3.84 4.53 -7.62
N GLU A 49 3.17 5.63 -7.23
CA GLU A 49 2.94 6.82 -8.06
C GLU A 49 3.72 8.07 -7.61
N ASP A 50 4.28 8.10 -6.39
CA ASP A 50 4.83 9.34 -5.77
C ASP A 50 6.34 9.28 -5.43
N GLN A 51 6.99 8.11 -5.49
CA GLN A 51 8.44 8.05 -5.21
C GLN A 51 9.32 8.64 -6.33
N ASP A 52 8.80 8.78 -7.56
CA ASP A 52 9.57 9.40 -8.66
C ASP A 52 9.50 10.93 -8.63
N ALA A 53 8.44 11.51 -8.02
CA ALA A 53 8.30 12.96 -7.88
C ALA A 53 9.14 13.53 -6.71
N LEU A 54 9.38 12.73 -5.67
CA LEU A 54 10.09 13.19 -4.46
C LEU A 54 11.62 12.99 -4.53
N CYS A 55 12.12 12.14 -5.43
CA CYS A 55 13.56 11.97 -5.68
C CYS A 55 14.12 12.94 -6.74
N TYR A 56 13.29 13.63 -7.53
CA TYR A 56 13.77 14.56 -8.57
C TYR A 56 13.94 16.02 -8.11
N ASN A 57 13.42 16.41 -6.93
CA ASN A 57 13.47 17.81 -6.48
C ASN A 57 14.58 18.13 -5.45
N GLY A 58 15.57 17.26 -5.31
CA GLY A 58 16.70 17.42 -4.37
C GLY A 58 18.08 17.61 -5.03
N SER A 59 18.14 17.87 -6.34
CA SER A 59 19.41 17.95 -7.09
C SER A 59 19.48 19.15 -8.01
N ALA A 60 19.01 20.31 -7.55
CA ALA A 60 19.17 21.56 -8.27
C ALA A 60 19.22 22.76 -7.31
N ASP A 61 20.18 22.79 -6.40
CA ASP A 61 20.84 24.06 -6.09
C ASP A 61 22.20 23.83 -5.42
N GLU A 62 23.08 24.82 -5.51
CA GLU A 62 24.47 24.89 -5.03
C GLU A 62 25.55 24.39 -6.00
N ALA A 63 25.68 25.10 -7.13
CA ALA A 63 26.97 25.35 -7.77
C ALA A 63 27.00 26.75 -8.42
N HIS A 64 27.13 27.82 -7.62
CA HIS A 64 27.82 29.05 -8.02
C HIS A 64 28.33 29.85 -6.83
#